data_AF-A0A950RX69-F1
#
_entry.id   AF-A0A950RX69-F1
#
_cell.length_a   1.000
_cell.length_b   1.000
_cell.length_c   1.000
_cell.angle_alpha   90.00
_cell.angle_beta   90.00
_cell.angle_gamma   90.00
#
_symmetry.space_group_name_H-M   'P 1'
#
loop_
_entity.id
_entity.type
_entity.pdbx_description
1 polymer ?
#
loop_
_entity_poly.entity_id
_entity_poly.type
_entity_poly.pdbx_seq_one_letter_code
_entity_poly.pdbx_strand_id
1 'polypeptide(L)'
;MTTRADVDNVRPDDGMHAAIAAEEQTVSVAEAAVLLGRDRTRVYALLRSGDLVAAPEDDNDGRVRILRASIERWLVAGGASGAPLSPRNAWALIGLASGDEPFSERCLGLLERAEELSRTRTRFSRGESLVDLAPRLRRRATLIVRHLPRGVREALERDAALVRTAASVAAAYGWDELVGTEDLSWRLDAYISETAFASLQEQLNHLDVHDSDDSHELGEPVLLRAVDEPWPFPPNYPIAPQPLAALDLLDYPDQVARRTGRELLNALGETKPLVLARRSAKARAMASPLMGRLLNGEGRGKERPRVEGDPKTDTRAAAAHIVGVLWASASQGLTVKELRAAVGLSRERFEDAYELLGESPPLGLMVQRHGDELRLVTAPEVSASVERHLNNPRPVALSNAALEVLAIVAYRQPIARSGIEHIRGSASDSAIEKLLERGLIAYNPHHLFVTTRGFLSLDGLSDLTHLPELESGIMSEIP
;
A
#
# COMPACT_ATOMS: atom_id res chain seq x y z
N MET A 1 37.19 28.74 -40.36
CA MET A 1 36.04 28.75 -41.27
C MET A 1 36.23 27.61 -42.27
N THR A 2 35.74 26.41 -41.95
CA THR A 2 34.44 25.82 -42.33
C THR A 2 34.50 25.06 -43.67
N THR A 3 34.19 23.76 -43.57
CA THR A 3 33.54 22.85 -44.55
C THR A 3 34.25 22.44 -45.85
N ARG A 4 34.51 21.13 -45.96
CA ARG A 4 33.85 20.28 -46.97
C ARG A 4 33.83 18.80 -46.53
N ALA A 5 32.74 18.15 -46.88
CA ALA A 5 32.29 16.81 -46.47
C ALA A 5 33.13 15.65 -47.05
N ASP A 6 33.16 14.54 -46.33
CA ASP A 6 33.34 13.20 -46.90
C ASP A 6 32.18 12.31 -46.43
N VAL A 7 31.42 11.86 -47.42
CA VAL A 7 30.44 10.78 -47.37
C VAL A 7 31.15 9.61 -48.05
N ASP A 8 31.46 8.55 -47.30
CA ASP A 8 31.19 7.17 -47.70
C ASP A 8 31.82 6.16 -46.74
N ASN A 9 31.10 5.05 -46.59
CA ASN A 9 31.57 3.67 -46.57
C ASN A 9 31.19 2.86 -45.31
N VAL A 10 29.88 2.63 -45.15
CA VAL A 10 29.37 1.48 -44.37
C VAL A 10 29.67 0.22 -45.17
N ARG A 11 30.55 -0.63 -44.64
CA ARG A 11 30.91 -1.90 -45.26
C ARG A 11 29.70 -2.86 -45.24
N PRO A 12 29.44 -3.62 -46.33
CA PRO A 12 28.33 -4.57 -46.42
C PRO A 12 28.48 -5.83 -45.53
N ASP A 13 29.57 -5.96 -44.75
CA ASP A 13 29.85 -7.15 -43.91
C ASP A 13 29.18 -7.11 -42.52
N ASP A 14 28.78 -5.93 -42.01
CA ASP A 14 28.24 -5.82 -40.64
C ASP A 14 26.85 -6.47 -40.49
N GLY A 15 26.08 -6.56 -41.57
CA GLY A 15 24.76 -7.22 -41.57
C GLY A 15 24.86 -8.75 -41.52
N MET A 16 25.88 -9.34 -42.13
CA MET A 16 26.07 -10.80 -42.15
C MET A 16 26.64 -11.30 -40.81
N HIS A 17 27.55 -10.55 -40.18
CA HIS A 17 28.06 -10.87 -38.85
C HIS A 17 27.00 -10.73 -37.74
N ALA A 18 26.09 -9.75 -37.85
CA ALA A 18 24.97 -9.61 -36.90
C ALA A 18 23.92 -10.73 -37.06
N ALA A 19 23.63 -11.16 -38.28
CA ALA A 19 22.73 -12.29 -38.55
C ALA A 19 23.33 -13.63 -38.07
N ILE A 20 24.63 -13.85 -38.29
CA ILE A 20 25.37 -15.02 -37.78
C ILE A 20 25.42 -15.04 -36.25
N ALA A 21 25.58 -13.87 -35.60
CA ALA A 21 25.55 -13.75 -34.14
C ALA A 21 24.14 -13.96 -33.53
N ALA A 22 23.07 -13.70 -34.28
CA ALA A 22 21.69 -13.98 -33.87
C ALA A 22 21.31 -15.47 -34.07
N GLU A 23 21.83 -16.13 -35.11
CA GLU A 23 21.70 -17.57 -35.32
C GLU A 23 22.42 -18.38 -34.22
N GLU A 24 23.54 -17.89 -33.68
CA GLU A 24 24.25 -18.55 -32.57
C GLU A 24 23.49 -18.53 -31.24
N GLN A 25 22.56 -17.58 -31.05
CA GLN A 25 21.83 -17.38 -29.79
C GLN A 25 20.52 -18.19 -29.70
N THR A 26 20.07 -18.81 -30.80
CA THR A 26 18.79 -19.52 -30.86
C THR A 26 18.92 -20.89 -31.52
N VAL A 27 18.23 -21.89 -31.00
CA VAL A 27 18.22 -23.25 -31.55
C VAL A 27 16.83 -23.66 -31.99
N SER A 28 16.75 -24.58 -32.95
CA SER A 28 15.49 -25.20 -33.34
C SER A 28 14.96 -26.14 -32.24
N VAL A 29 13.65 -26.46 -32.30
CA VAL A 29 13.04 -27.47 -31.42
C VAL A 29 13.74 -28.83 -31.54
N ALA A 30 14.26 -29.17 -32.73
CA ALA A 30 14.95 -30.44 -32.97
C ALA A 30 16.32 -30.47 -32.27
N GLU A 31 17.08 -29.38 -32.35
CA GLU A 31 18.37 -29.27 -31.68
C GLU A 31 18.22 -29.16 -30.16
N ALA A 32 17.21 -28.42 -29.69
CA ALA A 32 16.87 -28.38 -28.27
C ALA A 32 16.52 -29.77 -27.71
N ALA A 33 15.80 -30.59 -28.49
CA ALA A 33 15.50 -31.97 -28.12
C ALA A 33 16.78 -32.80 -27.92
N VAL A 34 17.77 -32.63 -28.81
CA VAL A 34 19.09 -33.30 -28.69
C VAL A 34 19.86 -32.78 -27.47
N LEU A 35 19.97 -31.45 -27.31
CA LEU A 35 20.71 -30.81 -26.22
C LEU A 35 20.14 -31.18 -24.83
N LEU A 36 18.82 -31.33 -24.74
CA LEU A 36 18.12 -31.67 -23.51
C LEU A 36 18.02 -33.19 -23.26
N GLY A 37 18.35 -34.03 -24.25
CA GLY A 37 18.13 -35.48 -24.21
C GLY A 37 16.65 -35.86 -24.09
N ARG A 38 15.76 -35.14 -24.79
CA ARG A 38 14.29 -35.31 -24.71
C ARG A 38 13.65 -35.32 -26.10
N ASP A 39 12.43 -35.84 -26.19
CA ASP A 39 11.65 -35.77 -27.43
C ASP A 39 11.09 -34.35 -27.71
N ARG A 40 10.70 -34.09 -28.96
CA ARG A 40 10.18 -32.79 -29.41
C ARG A 40 8.89 -32.39 -28.68
N THR A 41 8.04 -33.35 -28.35
CA THR A 41 6.78 -33.11 -27.61
C THR A 41 7.07 -32.54 -26.23
N ARG A 42 8.12 -33.04 -25.58
CA ARG A 42 8.59 -32.56 -24.29
C ARG A 42 9.18 -31.16 -24.37
N VAL A 43 9.91 -30.83 -25.43
CA VAL A 43 10.41 -29.46 -25.69
C VAL A 43 9.24 -28.48 -25.86
N TYR A 44 8.21 -28.85 -26.63
CA TYR A 44 7.00 -28.02 -26.74
C TYR A 44 6.24 -27.86 -25.42
N ALA A 45 6.21 -28.89 -24.57
CA ALA A 45 5.62 -28.76 -23.25
C ALA A 45 6.39 -27.78 -22.37
N LEU A 46 7.73 -27.78 -22.43
CA LEU A 46 8.57 -26.82 -21.71
C LEU A 46 8.33 -25.38 -22.19
N LEU A 47 8.22 -25.16 -23.50
CA LEU A 47 7.86 -23.86 -24.08
C LEU A 47 6.48 -23.37 -23.62
N ARG A 48 5.44 -24.22 -23.70
CA ARG A 48 4.10 -23.87 -23.21
C ARG A 48 4.07 -23.53 -21.72
N SER A 49 4.96 -24.17 -20.97
CA SER A 49 5.04 -24.00 -19.53
C SER A 49 5.91 -22.84 -19.07
N GLY A 50 6.61 -22.16 -19.99
CA GLY A 50 7.54 -21.05 -19.71
C GLY A 50 8.93 -21.46 -19.23
N ASP A 51 9.21 -22.77 -19.09
CA ASP A 51 10.52 -23.29 -18.64
C ASP A 51 11.61 -23.11 -19.70
N LEU A 52 11.22 -22.99 -20.98
CA LEU A 52 12.07 -22.58 -22.09
C LEU A 52 11.47 -21.34 -22.74
N VAL A 53 12.32 -20.46 -23.26
CA VAL A 53 11.89 -19.19 -23.84
C VAL A 53 11.99 -19.27 -25.36
N ALA A 54 10.88 -19.03 -26.05
CA ALA A 54 10.88 -18.86 -27.49
C ALA A 54 11.62 -17.57 -27.86
N ALA A 55 12.41 -17.59 -28.92
CA ALA A 55 13.02 -16.39 -29.46
C ALA A 55 11.93 -15.47 -30.07
N PRO A 56 12.14 -14.13 -30.08
CA PRO A 56 11.28 -13.22 -30.82
C PRO A 56 11.16 -13.65 -32.29
N GLU A 57 9.96 -13.54 -32.86
CA GLU A 57 9.71 -13.89 -34.27
C GLU A 57 10.40 -12.87 -35.19
N ASP A 58 11.64 -13.14 -35.57
CA ASP A 58 12.36 -12.33 -36.55
C ASP A 58 12.44 -12.97 -37.95
N ASP A 59 11.78 -14.11 -38.21
CA ASP A 59 11.86 -14.73 -39.55
C ASP A 59 10.59 -15.45 -40.05
N ASN A 60 10.37 -15.34 -41.36
CA ASN A 60 9.13 -15.54 -42.12
C ASN A 60 8.75 -17.03 -42.35
N ASP A 61 9.33 -17.97 -41.60
CA ASP A 61 9.17 -19.44 -41.80
C ASP A 61 8.21 -20.11 -40.78
N GLY A 62 7.70 -19.36 -39.79
CA GLY A 62 6.71 -19.87 -38.81
C GLY A 62 7.21 -21.02 -37.92
N ARG A 63 8.52 -21.29 -37.91
CA ARG A 63 9.14 -22.33 -37.08
C ARG A 63 9.61 -21.75 -35.76
N VAL A 64 9.14 -22.34 -34.66
CA VAL A 64 9.53 -21.93 -33.30
C VAL A 64 11.03 -22.10 -33.08
N ARG A 65 11.72 -21.00 -32.76
CA ARG A 65 13.11 -20.98 -32.29
C ARG A 65 13.16 -20.77 -30.78
N ILE A 66 14.17 -21.32 -30.11
CA ILE A 66 14.31 -21.32 -28.65
C ILE A 66 15.62 -20.63 -28.29
N LEU A 67 15.60 -19.71 -27.32
CA LEU A 67 16.81 -19.04 -26.83
C LEU A 67 17.76 -20.06 -26.20
N ARG A 68 18.98 -20.16 -26.70
CA ARG A 68 20.02 -21.08 -26.19
C ARG A 68 20.30 -20.85 -24.69
N ALA A 69 20.34 -19.60 -24.27
CA ALA A 69 20.50 -19.24 -22.85
C ALA A 69 19.38 -19.79 -21.95
N SER A 70 18.15 -19.98 -22.47
CA SER A 70 17.06 -20.59 -21.70
C SER A 70 17.27 -22.10 -21.49
N ILE A 71 17.85 -22.78 -22.48
CA ILE A 71 18.22 -24.19 -22.41
C ILE A 71 19.37 -24.40 -21.43
N GLU A 72 20.39 -23.56 -21.48
CA GLU A 72 21.52 -23.60 -20.56
C GLU A 72 21.09 -23.33 -19.12
N ARG A 73 20.25 -22.31 -18.89
CA ARG A 73 19.64 -22.07 -17.56
C ARG A 73 18.85 -23.29 -17.07
N TRP A 74 18.12 -23.95 -17.95
CA TRP A 74 17.35 -25.15 -17.62
C TRP A 74 18.24 -26.37 -17.32
N LEU A 75 19.34 -26.55 -18.05
CA LEU A 75 20.30 -27.63 -17.82
C LEU A 75 21.06 -27.42 -16.51
N VAL A 76 21.52 -26.19 -16.25
CA VAL A 76 22.16 -25.77 -14.99
C VAL A 76 21.20 -25.94 -13.81
N ALA A 77 19.91 -25.75 -14.05
CA ALA A 77 18.84 -26.02 -13.08
C ALA A 77 18.61 -27.50 -12.77
N GLY A 78 19.40 -28.43 -13.33
CA GLY A 78 19.33 -29.86 -13.04
C GLY A 78 18.36 -30.63 -13.94
N GLY A 79 18.35 -30.29 -15.23
CA GLY A 79 17.52 -30.88 -16.29
C GLY A 79 17.07 -32.35 -16.12
N ALA A 80 15.93 -32.51 -15.45
CA ALA A 80 14.95 -33.59 -15.49
C ALA A 80 15.28 -35.01 -14.96
N SER A 81 14.50 -35.41 -13.96
CA SER A 81 13.75 -36.67 -13.97
C SER A 81 12.26 -36.42 -13.69
N GLY A 82 11.49 -36.06 -14.72
CA GLY A 82 10.02 -35.98 -14.68
C GLY A 82 9.44 -34.57 -14.91
N ALA A 83 8.13 -34.51 -15.17
CA ALA A 83 7.41 -33.24 -15.31
C ALA A 83 7.48 -32.40 -14.02
N PRO A 84 7.52 -31.05 -14.12
CA PRO A 84 7.32 -30.19 -12.96
C PRO A 84 6.11 -30.66 -12.17
N LEU A 85 6.25 -30.71 -10.86
CA LEU A 85 5.12 -31.05 -10.01
C LEU A 85 4.20 -29.83 -9.90
N SER A 86 2.90 -30.09 -9.79
CA SER A 86 1.99 -29.02 -9.38
C SER A 86 2.42 -28.50 -8.00
N PRO A 87 2.18 -27.21 -7.69
CA PRO A 87 2.57 -26.63 -6.39
C PRO A 87 2.12 -27.49 -5.20
N ARG A 88 0.87 -27.97 -5.22
CA ARG A 88 0.30 -28.83 -4.17
C ARG A 88 1.03 -30.17 -4.02
N ASN A 89 1.38 -30.83 -5.12
CA ASN A 89 2.16 -32.07 -5.07
C ASN A 89 3.60 -31.84 -4.61
N ALA A 90 4.19 -30.69 -4.96
CA ALA A 90 5.51 -30.31 -4.47
C ALA A 90 5.49 -30.12 -2.96
N TRP A 91 4.54 -29.35 -2.44
CA TRP A 91 4.35 -29.15 -1.00
C TRP A 91 4.07 -30.46 -0.25
N ALA A 92 3.25 -31.34 -0.81
CA ALA A 92 2.96 -32.65 -0.19
C ALA A 92 4.22 -33.54 -0.06
N LEU A 93 5.11 -33.57 -1.07
CA LEU A 93 6.38 -34.30 -0.97
C LEU A 93 7.33 -33.68 0.06
N ILE A 94 7.43 -32.34 0.07
CA ILE A 94 8.25 -31.63 1.06
C ILE A 94 7.70 -31.86 2.47
N GLY A 95 6.38 -31.88 2.65
CA GLY A 95 5.71 -32.19 3.90
C GLY A 95 6.08 -33.58 4.42
N LEU A 96 6.10 -34.59 3.56
CA LEU A 96 6.55 -35.95 3.93
C LEU A 96 8.02 -35.98 4.35
N ALA A 97 8.87 -35.22 3.67
CA ALA A 97 10.30 -35.15 3.97
C ALA A 97 10.64 -34.34 5.23
N SER A 98 9.75 -33.45 5.66
CA SER A 98 10.01 -32.41 6.67
C SER A 98 10.40 -32.94 8.06
N GLY A 99 9.91 -34.12 8.44
CA GLY A 99 9.98 -34.63 9.81
C GLY A 99 9.10 -33.89 10.82
N ASP A 100 8.37 -32.84 10.41
CA ASP A 100 7.41 -32.09 11.23
C ASP A 100 5.99 -32.56 10.89
N GLU A 101 5.35 -33.25 11.84
CA GLU A 101 4.04 -33.87 11.64
C GLU A 101 2.94 -32.84 11.31
N PRO A 102 2.71 -31.75 12.06
CA PRO A 102 1.67 -30.79 11.68
C PRO A 102 1.94 -30.06 10.36
N PHE A 103 3.20 -29.81 9.98
CA PHE A 103 3.51 -29.30 8.64
C PHE A 103 3.20 -30.35 7.57
N SER A 104 3.57 -31.62 7.81
CA SER A 104 3.26 -32.75 6.92
C SER A 104 1.75 -32.91 6.70
N GLU A 105 0.96 -32.92 7.77
CA GLU A 105 -0.50 -33.02 7.71
C GLU A 105 -1.11 -31.87 6.91
N ARG A 106 -0.66 -30.63 7.15
CA ARG A 106 -1.13 -29.45 6.42
C ARG A 106 -0.85 -29.58 4.92
N CYS A 107 0.37 -29.96 4.54
CA CYS A 107 0.76 -30.11 3.13
C CYS A 107 0.04 -31.27 2.43
N LEU A 108 -0.15 -32.41 3.11
CA LEU A 108 -0.90 -33.54 2.56
C LEU A 108 -2.39 -33.19 2.37
N GLY A 109 -2.95 -32.38 3.27
CA GLY A 109 -4.33 -31.88 3.18
C GLY A 109 -4.59 -30.92 2.01
N LEU A 110 -3.55 -30.44 1.31
CA LEU A 110 -3.71 -29.61 0.10
C LEU A 110 -4.15 -30.46 -1.11
N LEU A 111 -3.95 -31.78 -1.06
CA LEU A 111 -4.35 -32.70 -2.13
C LEU A 111 -5.85 -33.00 -2.01
N GLU A 112 -6.61 -32.67 -3.05
CA GLU A 112 -8.07 -32.84 -3.05
C GLU A 112 -8.50 -34.31 -3.22
N ARG A 113 -7.65 -35.13 -3.83
CA ARG A 113 -7.98 -36.52 -4.21
C ARG A 113 -7.13 -37.52 -3.44
N ALA A 114 -7.77 -38.55 -2.90
CA ALA A 114 -7.11 -39.63 -2.17
C ALA A 114 -6.03 -40.37 -3.02
N GLU A 115 -6.25 -40.49 -4.33
CA GLU A 115 -5.30 -41.11 -5.26
C GLU A 115 -3.98 -40.32 -5.38
N GLU A 116 -4.05 -38.99 -5.30
CA GLU A 116 -2.87 -38.11 -5.36
C GLU A 116 -2.00 -38.31 -4.11
N LEU A 117 -2.64 -38.46 -2.95
CA LEU A 117 -1.97 -38.73 -1.69
C LEU A 117 -1.26 -40.09 -1.70
N SER A 118 -1.93 -41.14 -2.19
CA SER A 118 -1.33 -42.47 -2.36
C SER A 118 -0.11 -42.44 -3.31
N ARG A 119 -0.23 -41.77 -4.45
CA ARG A 119 0.87 -41.60 -5.42
C ARG A 119 2.06 -40.83 -4.82
N THR A 120 1.78 -39.77 -4.07
CA THR A 120 2.80 -38.95 -3.41
C THR A 120 3.55 -39.74 -2.35
N ARG A 121 2.84 -40.49 -1.49
CA ARG A 121 3.47 -41.40 -0.51
C ARG A 121 4.30 -42.48 -1.18
N THR A 122 3.77 -43.11 -2.24
CA THR A 122 4.50 -44.12 -3.01
C THR A 122 5.77 -43.54 -3.64
N ARG A 123 5.73 -42.30 -4.14
CA ARG A 123 6.91 -41.62 -4.70
C ARG A 123 7.95 -41.36 -3.61
N PHE A 124 7.54 -40.85 -2.46
CA PHE A 124 8.44 -40.64 -1.32
C PHE A 124 9.07 -41.96 -0.84
N SER A 125 8.29 -43.04 -0.75
CA SER A 125 8.80 -44.35 -0.32
C SER A 125 9.74 -45.02 -1.33
N ARG A 126 9.78 -44.58 -2.59
CA ARG A 126 10.75 -45.05 -3.59
C ARG A 126 12.17 -44.51 -3.36
N GLY A 127 12.36 -43.62 -2.38
CA GLY A 127 13.67 -43.12 -1.99
C GLY A 127 14.25 -42.07 -2.94
N GLU A 128 13.43 -41.39 -3.73
CA GLU A 128 13.89 -40.22 -4.49
C GLU A 128 14.37 -39.13 -3.51
N SER A 129 15.65 -38.73 -3.60
CA SER A 129 16.19 -37.70 -2.72
C SER A 129 15.58 -36.34 -3.04
N LEU A 130 15.48 -35.45 -2.05
CA LEU A 130 15.04 -34.08 -2.28
C LEU A 130 15.98 -33.32 -3.23
N VAL A 131 17.26 -33.68 -3.28
CA VAL A 131 18.24 -33.12 -4.22
C VAL A 131 17.84 -33.46 -5.65
N ASP A 132 17.48 -34.72 -5.92
CA ASP A 132 17.06 -35.16 -7.25
C ASP A 132 15.71 -34.56 -7.67
N LEU A 133 14.83 -34.35 -6.69
CA LEU A 133 13.51 -33.75 -6.90
C LEU A 133 13.56 -32.23 -7.04
N ALA A 134 14.62 -31.56 -6.58
CA ALA A 134 14.69 -30.10 -6.49
C ALA A 134 14.25 -29.36 -7.76
N PRO A 135 14.68 -29.74 -8.98
CA PRO A 135 14.27 -29.07 -10.22
C PRO A 135 12.75 -29.10 -10.44
N ARG A 136 12.08 -30.19 -10.02
CA ARG A 136 10.63 -30.39 -10.18
C ARG A 136 9.81 -29.72 -9.09
N LEU A 137 10.45 -29.38 -7.96
CA LEU A 137 9.84 -28.71 -6.82
C LEU A 137 9.91 -27.18 -6.94
N ARG A 138 10.63 -26.62 -7.92
CA ARG A 138 10.80 -25.16 -8.07
C ARG A 138 9.49 -24.38 -8.18
N ARG A 139 8.45 -24.96 -8.80
CA ARG A 139 7.12 -24.34 -8.92
C ARG A 139 6.31 -24.30 -7.62
N ARG A 140 6.90 -24.69 -6.48
CA ARG A 140 6.27 -24.58 -5.16
C ARG A 140 5.98 -23.12 -4.75
N ALA A 141 6.75 -22.18 -5.29
CA ALA A 141 6.62 -20.76 -5.04
C ALA A 141 7.17 -19.93 -6.20
N THR A 142 6.66 -18.71 -6.33
CA THR A 142 7.18 -17.68 -7.23
C THR A 142 8.27 -16.90 -6.50
N LEU A 143 9.46 -16.81 -7.10
CA LEU A 143 10.60 -16.10 -6.53
C LEU A 143 10.54 -14.62 -6.91
N ILE A 144 10.56 -13.74 -5.91
CA ILE A 144 10.45 -12.30 -6.08
C ILE A 144 11.62 -11.63 -5.37
N VAL A 145 12.46 -10.93 -6.13
CA VAL A 145 13.57 -10.14 -5.56
C VAL A 145 13.13 -8.69 -5.37
N ARG A 146 13.45 -8.11 -4.21
CA ARG A 146 13.23 -6.69 -3.88
C ARG A 146 14.47 -6.12 -3.21
N HIS A 147 14.66 -4.81 -3.33
CA HIS A 147 15.63 -4.05 -2.55
C HIS A 147 14.84 -3.20 -1.57
N LEU A 148 15.07 -3.38 -0.28
CA LEU A 148 14.29 -2.71 0.77
C LEU A 148 15.21 -1.92 1.69
N PRO A 149 14.81 -0.73 2.16
CA PRO A 149 15.56 -0.03 3.20
C PRO A 149 15.78 -0.94 4.41
N ARG A 150 16.95 -0.82 5.04
CA ARG A 150 17.36 -1.72 6.12
C ARG A 150 16.32 -1.81 7.23
N GLY A 151 15.75 -0.67 7.65
CA GLY A 151 14.71 -0.63 8.67
C GLY A 151 13.45 -1.44 8.30
N VAL A 152 13.03 -1.39 7.03
CA VAL A 152 11.88 -2.14 6.52
C VAL A 152 12.19 -3.64 6.49
N ARG A 153 13.37 -4.03 5.98
CA ARG A 153 13.81 -5.43 5.99
C ARG A 153 13.87 -5.99 7.41
N GLU A 154 14.46 -5.27 8.36
CA GLU A 154 14.55 -5.70 9.76
C GLU A 154 13.17 -5.89 10.40
N ALA A 155 12.21 -5.05 10.05
CA ALA A 155 10.83 -5.21 10.49
C ALA A 155 10.17 -6.45 9.86
N LEU A 156 10.38 -6.68 8.57
CA LEU A 156 9.91 -7.87 7.85
C LEU A 156 10.51 -9.16 8.39
N GLU A 157 11.79 -9.19 8.72
CA GLU A 157 12.43 -10.40 9.25
C GLU A 157 11.78 -10.89 10.55
N ARG A 158 11.24 -9.96 11.35
CA ARG A 158 10.51 -10.28 12.58
C ARG A 158 9.03 -10.64 12.31
N ASP A 159 8.61 -10.60 11.05
CA ASP A 159 7.21 -10.76 10.69
C ASP A 159 6.63 -12.14 11.03
N ALA A 160 5.37 -12.18 11.46
CA ALA A 160 4.65 -13.41 11.77
C ALA A 160 3.88 -13.96 10.56
N ALA A 161 3.67 -13.12 9.54
CA ALA A 161 3.20 -13.48 8.21
C ALA A 161 4.26 -14.22 7.40
N LEU A 162 5.53 -13.95 7.69
CA LEU A 162 6.67 -14.51 6.98
C LEU A 162 7.15 -15.79 7.65
N VAL A 163 7.55 -16.75 6.81
CA VAL A 163 8.25 -17.96 7.24
C VAL A 163 9.66 -17.89 6.65
N ARG A 164 10.64 -17.55 7.49
CA ARG A 164 12.04 -17.43 7.04
C ARG A 164 12.55 -18.78 6.57
N THR A 165 13.41 -18.79 5.56
CA THR A 165 13.98 -20.02 5.00
C THR A 165 15.44 -19.82 4.58
N ALA A 166 16.04 -20.86 4.01
CA ALA A 166 17.41 -20.86 3.46
C ALA A 166 18.45 -20.22 4.43
N ALA A 167 19.25 -19.27 3.95
CA ALA A 167 20.29 -18.67 4.78
C ALA A 167 19.72 -17.87 5.96
N SER A 168 18.49 -17.36 5.86
CA SER A 168 17.84 -16.61 6.96
C SER A 168 17.47 -17.47 8.17
N VAL A 169 17.60 -18.80 8.07
CA VAL A 169 17.42 -19.73 9.21
C VAL A 169 18.72 -20.42 9.62
N ALA A 170 19.86 -20.07 9.00
CA ALA A 170 21.15 -20.69 9.27
C ALA A 170 21.50 -20.68 10.76
N ALA A 171 21.36 -19.54 11.43
CA ALA A 171 21.63 -19.43 12.87
C ALA A 171 20.69 -20.29 13.73
N ALA A 172 19.44 -20.51 13.30
CA ALA A 172 18.48 -21.33 14.04
C ALA A 172 18.79 -22.82 13.95
N TYR A 173 19.34 -23.27 12.81
CA TYR A 173 19.73 -24.67 12.57
C TYR A 173 21.22 -24.95 12.82
N GLY A 174 22.02 -23.95 13.21
CA GLY A 174 23.46 -24.11 13.46
C GLY A 174 24.28 -24.31 12.19
N TRP A 175 23.92 -23.65 11.09
CA TRP A 175 24.66 -23.72 9.82
C TRP A 175 25.77 -22.67 9.78
N ASP A 176 26.81 -22.89 10.59
CA ASP A 176 27.87 -21.90 10.87
C ASP A 176 28.53 -21.34 9.60
N GLU A 177 28.68 -22.14 8.53
CA GLU A 177 29.24 -21.68 7.25
C GLU A 177 28.45 -20.53 6.58
N LEU A 178 27.17 -20.40 6.91
CA LEU A 178 26.29 -19.37 6.35
C LEU A 178 26.04 -18.21 7.31
N VAL A 179 26.38 -18.37 8.60
CA VAL A 179 26.16 -17.34 9.62
C VAL A 179 27.24 -16.27 9.50
N GLY A 180 26.84 -15.02 9.24
CA GLY A 180 27.76 -13.88 9.17
C GLY A 180 28.51 -13.76 7.82
N THR A 181 28.17 -14.58 6.83
CA THR A 181 28.73 -14.46 5.48
C THR A 181 28.19 -13.21 4.80
N GLU A 182 29.04 -12.18 4.66
CA GLU A 182 28.65 -10.90 4.07
C GLU A 182 28.32 -10.99 2.58
N ASP A 183 28.86 -11.98 1.87
CA ASP A 183 28.75 -12.16 0.41
C ASP A 183 27.47 -12.87 -0.07
N LEU A 184 26.54 -13.22 0.82
CA LEU A 184 25.28 -13.84 0.38
C LEU A 184 24.40 -12.84 -0.37
N SER A 185 23.81 -13.28 -1.49
CA SER A 185 23.10 -12.36 -2.38
C SER A 185 21.80 -11.79 -1.79
N TRP A 186 21.24 -12.37 -0.72
CA TRP A 186 20.01 -11.90 -0.06
C TRP A 186 20.20 -11.83 1.44
N ARG A 187 19.85 -10.68 2.01
CA ARG A 187 19.85 -10.43 3.46
C ARG A 187 18.63 -11.04 4.16
N LEU A 188 17.57 -11.35 3.41
CA LEU A 188 16.37 -12.04 3.89
C LEU A 188 15.84 -12.98 2.80
N ASP A 189 15.57 -14.24 3.13
CA ASP A 189 14.79 -15.20 2.33
C ASP A 189 13.62 -15.70 3.17
N ALA A 190 12.40 -15.48 2.69
CA ALA A 190 11.19 -15.87 3.39
C ALA A 190 10.04 -16.22 2.46
N TYR A 191 9.22 -17.17 2.88
CA TYR A 191 7.93 -17.43 2.28
C TYR A 191 6.89 -16.41 2.72
N ILE A 192 6.02 -16.03 1.77
CA ILE A 192 4.91 -15.12 1.96
C ILE A 192 3.69 -15.62 1.18
N SER A 193 2.46 -15.46 1.70
CA SER A 193 1.27 -15.75 0.90
C SER A 193 1.10 -14.68 -0.18
N GLU A 194 0.49 -15.03 -1.32
CA GLU A 194 0.20 -14.06 -2.38
C GLU A 194 -0.62 -12.86 -1.85
N THR A 195 -1.56 -13.12 -0.95
CA THR A 195 -2.38 -12.10 -0.27
C THR A 195 -1.53 -11.17 0.59
N ALA A 196 -0.63 -11.70 1.43
CA ALA A 196 0.25 -10.89 2.26
C ALA A 196 1.26 -10.11 1.42
N PHE A 197 1.72 -10.68 0.31
CA PHE A 197 2.62 -10.02 -0.62
C PHE A 197 1.96 -8.83 -1.31
N ALA A 198 0.72 -8.98 -1.78
CA ALA A 198 -0.04 -7.87 -2.37
C ALA A 198 -0.16 -6.69 -1.39
N SER A 199 -0.45 -6.97 -0.13
CA SER A 199 -0.55 -5.94 0.90
C SER A 199 0.80 -5.30 1.26
N LEU A 200 1.88 -6.09 1.30
CA LEU A 200 3.23 -5.54 1.44
C LEU A 200 3.56 -4.59 0.29
N GLN A 201 3.25 -4.98 -0.95
CA GLN A 201 3.53 -4.14 -2.11
C GLN A 201 2.74 -2.82 -2.07
N GLU A 202 1.48 -2.83 -1.64
CA GLU A 202 0.69 -1.61 -1.43
C GLU A 202 1.34 -0.68 -0.38
N GLN A 203 1.81 -1.24 0.74
CA GLN A 203 2.49 -0.46 1.78
C GLN A 203 3.81 0.16 1.28
N LEU A 204 4.62 -0.60 0.54
CA LEU A 204 5.86 -0.10 -0.04
C LEU A 204 5.59 1.05 -1.01
N ASN A 205 4.56 0.94 -1.84
CA ASN A 205 4.17 2.02 -2.75
C ASN A 205 3.74 3.30 -2.00
N HIS A 206 3.17 3.19 -0.80
CA HIS A 206 2.84 4.35 0.02
C HIS A 206 4.06 5.02 0.66
N LEU A 207 5.08 4.23 0.99
CA LEU A 207 6.35 4.75 1.52
C LEU A 207 7.12 5.53 0.45
N ASP A 208 7.09 5.06 -0.81
CA ASP A 208 7.73 5.74 -1.96
C ASP A 208 7.10 7.11 -2.31
N VAL A 209 5.90 7.43 -1.80
CA VAL A 209 5.19 8.70 -2.10
C VAL A 209 5.54 9.82 -1.10
N HIS A 210 6.34 9.54 -0.05
CA HIS A 210 6.59 10.50 1.04
C HIS A 210 8.04 10.94 1.26
N ASP A 211 9.02 10.49 0.49
CA ASP A 211 10.40 10.99 0.59
C ASP A 211 10.75 11.98 -0.54
N SER A 212 10.64 13.25 -0.18
CA SER A 212 11.43 14.35 -0.72
C SER A 212 12.82 14.36 -0.06
N ASP A 213 13.86 14.44 -0.90
CA ASP A 213 15.25 14.86 -0.63
C ASP A 213 16.07 14.14 0.47
N ASP A 214 17.25 13.67 0.06
CA ASP A 214 18.43 13.33 0.88
C ASP A 214 18.43 12.06 1.76
N SER A 215 18.42 10.87 1.15
CA SER A 215 19.31 9.76 1.59
C SER A 215 19.32 8.59 0.60
N HIS A 216 20.45 8.39 -0.08
CA HIS A 216 20.71 7.18 -0.88
C HIS A 216 21.10 6.00 0.02
N GLU A 217 20.21 5.51 0.89
CA GLU A 217 20.37 4.14 1.41
C GLU A 217 20.06 3.16 0.28
N LEU A 218 21.10 2.58 -0.33
CA LEU A 218 20.95 1.47 -1.28
C LEU A 218 20.21 0.33 -0.56
N GLY A 219 18.96 0.08 -0.94
CA GLY A 219 18.12 -0.95 -0.33
C GLY A 219 18.82 -2.32 -0.32
N GLU A 220 18.62 -3.07 0.76
CA GLU A 220 19.20 -4.40 0.93
C GLU A 220 18.41 -5.45 0.12
N PRO A 221 19.07 -6.36 -0.61
CA PRO A 221 18.40 -7.36 -1.41
C PRO A 221 17.69 -8.40 -0.52
N VAL A 222 16.41 -8.65 -0.83
CA VAL A 222 15.57 -9.66 -0.18
C VAL A 222 14.94 -10.57 -1.22
N LEU A 223 14.80 -11.86 -0.89
CA LEU A 223 14.06 -12.86 -1.64
C LEU A 223 12.75 -13.17 -0.92
N LEU A 224 11.64 -12.93 -1.62
CA LEU A 224 10.31 -13.32 -1.17
C LEU A 224 9.83 -14.47 -2.04
N ARG A 225 9.47 -15.59 -1.40
CA ARG A 225 8.92 -16.78 -2.04
C ARG A 225 7.40 -16.74 -1.91
N ALA A 226 6.74 -16.17 -2.91
CA ALA A 226 5.28 -16.04 -2.93
C ALA A 226 4.61 -17.39 -3.22
N VAL A 227 3.66 -17.78 -2.38
CA VAL A 227 2.92 -19.03 -2.51
C VAL A 227 1.44 -18.75 -2.71
N ASP A 228 0.89 -19.32 -3.78
CA ASP A 228 -0.54 -19.29 -4.07
C ASP A 228 -1.33 -20.09 -3.00
N GLU A 229 -2.57 -19.67 -2.73
CA GLU A 229 -3.42 -20.40 -1.79
C GLU A 229 -3.81 -21.80 -2.34
N PRO A 230 -3.92 -22.83 -1.48
CA PRO A 230 -3.89 -22.77 -0.01
C PRO A 230 -2.49 -22.73 0.60
N TRP A 231 -2.31 -21.87 1.61
CA TRP A 231 -1.06 -21.69 2.36
C TRP A 231 -0.57 -22.99 3.05
N PRO A 232 0.67 -23.44 2.78
CA PRO A 232 1.16 -24.75 3.20
C PRO A 232 1.70 -24.78 4.63
N PHE A 233 2.02 -23.63 5.23
CA PHE A 233 2.56 -23.60 6.59
C PHE A 233 1.44 -23.57 7.64
N PRO A 234 1.57 -24.33 8.74
CA PRO A 234 0.71 -24.18 9.90
C PRO A 234 0.74 -22.75 10.46
N PRO A 235 -0.26 -22.33 11.25
CA PRO A 235 -0.19 -21.07 11.96
C PRO A 235 1.02 -21.03 12.92
N ASN A 236 1.62 -19.85 13.09
CA ASN A 236 2.73 -19.59 14.03
C ASN A 236 4.06 -20.26 13.68
N TYR A 237 4.30 -20.52 12.39
CA TYR A 237 5.51 -21.16 11.89
C TYR A 237 6.56 -20.09 11.54
N PRO A 238 7.59 -19.81 12.36
CA PRO A 238 8.47 -18.65 12.13
C PRO A 238 9.61 -18.91 11.15
N ILE A 239 9.93 -20.18 10.91
CA ILE A 239 11.05 -20.66 10.11
C ILE A 239 10.62 -21.93 9.40
N ALA A 240 11.07 -22.13 8.17
CA ALA A 240 10.77 -23.31 7.36
C ALA A 240 11.38 -24.58 8.00
N PRO A 241 10.76 -25.76 7.79
CA PRO A 241 11.36 -27.04 8.22
C PRO A 241 12.74 -27.24 7.60
N GLN A 242 13.65 -27.88 8.32
CA GLN A 242 15.05 -28.04 7.91
C GLN A 242 15.22 -28.55 6.46
N PRO A 243 14.49 -29.59 5.99
CA PRO A 243 14.66 -30.09 4.63
C PRO A 243 14.21 -29.09 3.57
N LEU A 244 13.18 -28.29 3.87
CA LEU A 244 12.73 -27.22 2.98
C LEU A 244 13.76 -26.08 2.93
N ALA A 245 14.27 -25.65 4.08
CA ALA A 245 15.27 -24.60 4.14
C ALA A 245 16.57 -25.00 3.42
N ALA A 246 17.00 -26.26 3.55
CA ALA A 246 18.14 -26.79 2.81
C ALA A 246 17.88 -26.88 1.30
N LEU A 247 16.65 -27.24 0.90
CA LEU A 247 16.21 -27.22 -0.50
C LEU A 247 16.25 -25.80 -1.09
N ASP A 248 15.81 -24.80 -0.34
CA ASP A 248 15.76 -23.41 -0.78
C ASP A 248 17.14 -22.79 -1.03
N LEU A 249 18.19 -23.27 -0.33
CA LEU A 249 19.58 -22.90 -0.58
C LEU A 249 20.06 -23.31 -1.98
N LEU A 250 19.44 -24.33 -2.60
CA LEU A 250 19.78 -24.74 -3.98
C LEU A 250 19.35 -23.72 -5.04
N ASP A 251 18.46 -22.79 -4.70
CA ASP A 251 17.99 -21.73 -5.58
C ASP A 251 18.90 -20.48 -5.54
N TYR A 252 19.88 -20.43 -4.61
CA TYR A 252 20.85 -19.34 -4.51
C TYR A 252 21.86 -19.39 -5.68
N PRO A 253 22.19 -18.27 -6.37
CA PRO A 253 23.42 -18.15 -7.15
C PRO A 253 24.70 -18.49 -6.40
N ASP A 254 24.78 -18.18 -5.10
CA ASP A 254 25.97 -18.38 -4.29
C ASP A 254 26.40 -19.85 -4.24
N GLN A 255 27.66 -20.12 -4.58
CA GLN A 255 28.18 -21.49 -4.60
C GLN A 255 28.22 -22.11 -3.20
N VAL A 256 28.57 -21.32 -2.18
CA VAL A 256 28.62 -21.76 -0.78
C VAL A 256 27.23 -22.23 -0.34
N ALA A 257 26.19 -21.41 -0.55
CA ALA A 257 24.81 -21.77 -0.22
C ALA A 257 24.37 -23.07 -0.90
N ARG A 258 24.59 -23.21 -2.22
CA ARG A 258 24.23 -24.44 -2.95
C ARG A 258 24.98 -25.68 -2.49
N ARG A 259 26.27 -25.54 -2.13
CA ARG A 259 27.07 -26.63 -1.57
C ARG A 259 26.50 -27.06 -0.22
N THR A 260 26.35 -26.13 0.72
CA THR A 260 25.83 -26.38 2.06
C THR A 260 24.42 -26.99 2.01
N GLY A 261 23.53 -26.47 1.16
CA GLY A 261 22.18 -27.02 0.97
C GLY A 261 22.18 -28.49 0.52
N ARG A 262 23.06 -28.84 -0.42
CA ARG A 262 23.20 -30.23 -0.91
C ARG A 262 23.79 -31.16 0.14
N GLU A 263 24.79 -30.71 0.89
CA GLU A 263 25.38 -31.48 2.00
C GLU A 263 24.34 -31.76 3.09
N LEU A 264 23.56 -30.75 3.47
CA LEU A 264 22.47 -30.88 4.44
C LEU A 264 21.40 -31.87 3.97
N LEU A 265 20.94 -31.75 2.71
CA LEU A 265 19.94 -32.66 2.16
C LEU A 265 20.43 -34.11 2.07
N ASN A 266 21.71 -34.32 1.76
CA ASN A 266 22.31 -35.65 1.76
C ASN A 266 22.37 -36.24 3.18
N ALA A 267 22.76 -35.44 4.17
CA ALA A 267 22.82 -35.86 5.57
C ALA A 267 21.44 -36.23 6.15
N LEU A 268 20.37 -35.57 5.67
CA LEU A 268 18.99 -35.89 6.04
C LEU A 268 18.50 -37.25 5.52
N GLY A 269 19.20 -37.88 4.57
CA GLY A 269 18.97 -39.27 4.19
C GLY A 269 19.36 -40.27 5.29
N GLU A 270 20.27 -39.86 6.17
CA GLU A 270 20.86 -40.71 7.23
C GLU A 270 20.36 -40.31 8.63
N THR A 271 19.99 -39.04 8.81
CA THR A 271 19.61 -38.45 10.10
C THR A 271 18.21 -37.84 10.05
N LYS A 272 17.49 -37.88 11.18
CA LYS A 272 16.18 -37.26 11.26
C LYS A 272 16.31 -35.73 11.19
N PRO A 273 15.41 -35.03 10.47
CA PRO A 273 15.37 -33.58 10.48
C PRO A 273 15.19 -33.00 11.88
N LEU A 274 15.89 -31.91 12.17
CA LEU A 274 15.68 -31.12 13.37
C LEU A 274 14.34 -30.38 13.26
N VAL A 275 13.47 -30.59 14.24
CA VAL A 275 12.19 -29.88 14.34
C VAL A 275 12.31 -28.83 15.45
N LEU A 276 12.25 -27.56 15.06
CA LEU A 276 12.36 -26.43 15.98
C LEU A 276 10.99 -26.01 16.53
N ALA A 277 10.98 -25.43 17.73
CA ALA A 277 9.76 -25.01 18.40
C ALA A 277 9.07 -23.84 17.66
N ARG A 278 7.73 -23.86 17.66
CA ARG A 278 6.89 -22.82 17.03
C ARG A 278 6.73 -21.59 17.93
N ARG A 279 6.34 -20.45 17.35
CA ARG A 279 6.01 -19.26 18.15
C ARG A 279 4.79 -19.56 19.01
N SER A 280 4.85 -19.17 20.28
CA SER A 280 3.65 -19.14 21.12
C SER A 280 2.65 -18.10 20.59
N ALA A 281 1.36 -18.28 20.87
CA ALA A 281 0.34 -17.30 20.49
C ALA A 281 0.66 -15.89 21.04
N LYS A 282 1.22 -15.82 22.26
CA LYS A 282 1.71 -14.59 22.88
C LYS A 282 2.89 -13.97 22.13
N ALA A 283 3.89 -14.77 21.74
CA ALA A 283 5.03 -14.31 20.96
C ALA A 283 4.63 -13.83 19.56
N ARG A 284 3.59 -14.43 18.95
CA ARG A 284 2.99 -13.92 17.71
C ARG A 284 2.31 -12.57 17.89
N ALA A 285 1.53 -12.38 18.95
CA ALA A 285 0.88 -11.09 19.22
C ALA A 285 1.90 -9.97 19.48
N MET A 286 3.03 -10.31 20.11
CA MET A 286 4.10 -9.38 20.47
C MET A 286 5.06 -9.09 19.29
N ALA A 287 5.31 -10.08 18.43
CA ALA A 287 5.96 -9.87 17.14
C ALA A 287 4.93 -9.23 16.20
N SER A 288 4.57 -7.98 16.47
CA SER A 288 3.65 -7.21 15.64
C SER A 288 4.45 -6.53 14.54
N PRO A 289 4.41 -7.05 13.31
CA PRO A 289 5.27 -6.60 12.23
C PRO A 289 4.39 -5.95 11.15
N LEU A 290 5.00 -5.37 10.11
CA LEU A 290 4.27 -4.62 9.08
C LEU A 290 3.03 -5.36 8.52
N MET A 291 3.10 -6.71 8.43
CA MET A 291 1.98 -7.56 7.99
C MET A 291 1.14 -8.20 9.11
N GLY A 292 1.56 -8.14 10.38
CA GLY A 292 0.70 -8.55 11.51
C GLY A 292 -0.45 -7.56 11.76
N ARG A 293 -0.29 -6.32 11.31
CA ARG A 293 -1.40 -5.37 11.13
C ARG A 293 -2.38 -5.78 10.00
N LEU A 294 -2.06 -6.82 9.23
CA LEU A 294 -2.71 -7.20 7.98
C LEU A 294 -3.27 -8.63 7.97
N LEU A 295 -2.64 -9.59 8.64
CA LEU A 295 -3.10 -10.99 8.70
C LEU A 295 -4.03 -11.33 9.86
N ASN A 296 -4.06 -10.50 10.91
CA ASN A 296 -5.19 -10.50 11.83
C ASN A 296 -6.31 -9.77 11.11
N GLY A 297 -7.04 -10.49 10.27
CA GLY A 297 -8.23 -9.97 9.60
C GLY A 297 -9.22 -9.42 10.62
N GLU A 298 -9.11 -8.13 10.93
CA GLU A 298 -10.23 -7.27 10.61
C GLU A 298 -10.21 -7.12 9.09
N GLY A 299 -11.16 -7.78 8.44
CA GLY A 299 -11.52 -7.44 7.08
C GLY A 299 -11.94 -5.98 7.04
N ARG A 300 -10.99 -5.08 6.83
CA ARG A 300 -11.25 -3.75 6.30
C ARG A 300 -11.07 -3.84 4.79
N GLY A 301 -11.99 -4.52 4.11
CA GLY A 301 -12.33 -4.08 2.76
C GLY A 301 -12.87 -2.66 2.91
N LYS A 302 -12.01 -1.64 2.85
CA LYS A 302 -12.34 -0.26 3.27
C LYS A 302 -13.40 -0.23 4.38
N GLU A 303 -13.09 -0.76 5.57
CA GLU A 303 -13.90 -0.32 6.71
C GLU A 303 -13.52 1.15 6.88
N ARG A 304 -14.45 2.01 6.43
CA ARG A 304 -14.52 3.41 6.82
C ARG A 304 -14.14 3.49 8.30
N PRO A 305 -13.33 4.45 8.73
CA PRO A 305 -12.94 4.56 10.14
C PRO A 305 -14.20 4.39 10.99
N ARG A 306 -14.32 3.25 11.66
CA ARG A 306 -15.33 3.10 12.69
C ARG A 306 -14.93 4.12 13.72
N VAL A 307 -15.81 5.08 13.91
CA VAL A 307 -15.72 5.96 15.03
C VAL A 307 -15.78 5.06 16.26
N GLU A 308 -14.64 4.79 16.89
CA GLU A 308 -14.53 3.86 17.99
C GLU A 308 -14.97 4.59 19.27
N GLY A 309 -16.01 4.06 19.93
CA GLY A 309 -16.63 4.65 21.11
C GLY A 309 -18.14 4.87 20.95
N ASP A 310 -18.93 4.59 21.98
CA ASP A 310 -20.34 5.03 22.00
C ASP A 310 -20.34 6.57 22.01
N PRO A 311 -20.97 7.27 21.05
CA PRO A 311 -21.01 8.72 21.03
C PRO A 311 -21.61 9.30 22.33
N LYS A 312 -22.37 8.53 23.09
CA LYS A 312 -22.86 8.93 24.41
C LYS A 312 -21.76 8.97 25.47
N THR A 313 -20.67 8.21 25.32
CA THR A 313 -19.59 8.08 26.32
C THR A 313 -18.21 8.55 25.86
N ASP A 314 -17.91 8.53 24.55
CA ASP A 314 -16.63 8.96 23.96
C ASP A 314 -16.77 10.26 23.16
N THR A 315 -16.00 11.29 23.53
CA THR A 315 -16.07 12.64 22.92
C THR A 315 -15.53 12.66 21.48
N ARG A 316 -14.47 11.91 21.19
CA ARG A 316 -13.97 11.73 19.81
C ARG A 316 -15.03 11.02 18.97
N ALA A 317 -15.77 10.10 19.60
CA ALA A 317 -16.85 9.44 18.90
C ALA A 317 -18.01 10.36 18.57
N ALA A 318 -18.46 11.16 19.55
CA ALA A 318 -19.47 12.18 19.33
C ALA A 318 -19.06 13.17 18.21
N ALA A 319 -17.82 13.65 18.20
CA ALA A 319 -17.30 14.59 17.22
C ALA A 319 -17.36 14.03 15.78
N ALA A 320 -16.92 12.79 15.58
CA ALA A 320 -16.94 12.17 14.26
C ALA A 320 -18.38 11.85 13.78
N HIS A 321 -19.30 11.50 14.69
CA HIS A 321 -20.72 11.34 14.34
C HIS A 321 -21.36 12.68 13.94
N ILE A 322 -21.03 13.79 14.61
CA ILE A 322 -21.49 15.14 14.24
C ILE A 322 -21.03 15.47 12.82
N VAL A 323 -19.75 15.27 12.49
CA VAL A 323 -19.20 15.50 11.14
C VAL A 323 -19.90 14.62 10.10
N GLY A 324 -20.15 13.34 10.40
CA GLY A 324 -20.82 12.42 9.50
C GLY A 324 -22.26 12.84 9.18
N VAL A 325 -23.02 13.27 10.20
CA VAL A 325 -24.40 13.77 10.01
C VAL A 325 -24.41 15.06 9.20
N LEU A 326 -23.52 16.02 9.52
CA LEU A 326 -23.40 17.27 8.75
C LEU A 326 -23.01 17.01 7.28
N TRP A 327 -22.09 16.08 7.03
CA TRP A 327 -21.70 15.69 5.67
C TRP A 327 -22.88 15.10 4.88
N ALA A 328 -23.68 14.24 5.52
CA ALA A 328 -24.87 13.64 4.88
C ALA A 328 -25.95 14.69 4.58
N SER A 329 -26.00 15.79 5.33
CA SER A 329 -26.87 16.95 5.10
C SER A 329 -26.36 17.94 4.04
N ALA A 330 -25.19 17.67 3.45
CA ALA A 330 -24.57 18.46 2.39
C ALA A 330 -24.45 19.95 2.75
N SER A 331 -24.97 20.85 1.90
CA SER A 331 -24.87 22.31 2.09
C SER A 331 -25.93 22.89 3.03
N GLN A 332 -26.84 22.06 3.56
CA GLN A 332 -27.84 22.51 4.53
C GLN A 332 -27.26 22.41 5.95
N GLY A 333 -27.32 23.52 6.69
CA GLY A 333 -26.99 23.51 8.11
C GLY A 333 -28.04 22.79 8.92
N LEU A 334 -27.63 22.19 10.04
CA LEU A 334 -28.51 21.55 11.00
C LEU A 334 -28.48 22.29 12.32
N THR A 335 -29.64 22.37 12.99
CA THR A 335 -29.68 22.95 14.33
C THR A 335 -28.98 22.05 15.35
N VAL A 336 -28.47 22.62 16.45
CA VAL A 336 -27.91 21.86 17.58
C VAL A 336 -28.91 20.82 18.08
N LYS A 337 -30.20 21.18 18.13
CA LYS A 337 -31.27 20.27 18.55
C LYS A 337 -31.40 19.06 17.62
N GLU A 338 -31.36 19.27 16.31
CA GLU A 338 -31.46 18.20 15.31
C GLU A 338 -30.23 17.29 15.35
N LEU A 339 -29.03 17.85 15.44
CA LEU A 339 -27.78 17.07 15.54
C LEU A 339 -27.75 16.22 16.80
N ARG A 340 -28.12 16.79 17.95
CA ARG A 340 -28.20 16.06 19.21
C ARG A 340 -29.22 14.94 19.17
N ALA A 341 -30.38 15.17 18.55
CA ALA A 341 -31.39 14.15 18.38
C ALA A 341 -30.94 13.02 17.44
N ALA A 342 -30.27 13.36 16.32
CA ALA A 342 -29.77 12.40 15.34
C ALA A 342 -28.67 11.50 15.91
N VAL A 343 -27.76 12.06 16.73
CA VAL A 343 -26.64 11.30 17.32
C VAL A 343 -27.00 10.70 18.69
N GLY A 344 -28.03 11.23 19.37
CA GLY A 344 -28.47 10.79 20.69
C GLY A 344 -27.65 11.38 21.85
N LEU A 345 -27.24 12.65 21.75
CA LEU A 345 -26.33 13.32 22.68
C LEU A 345 -27.06 14.19 23.73
N SER A 346 -26.51 14.21 24.94
CA SER A 346 -26.82 15.26 25.92
C SER A 346 -26.30 16.62 25.45
N ARG A 347 -26.68 17.72 26.13
CA ARG A 347 -26.21 19.06 25.75
C ARG A 347 -24.71 19.19 26.01
N GLU A 348 -24.27 18.80 27.20
CA GLU A 348 -22.88 18.82 27.65
C GLU A 348 -21.96 18.05 26.68
N ARG A 349 -22.33 16.80 26.36
CA ARG A 349 -21.55 15.95 25.44
C ARG A 349 -21.45 16.50 24.02
N PHE A 350 -22.46 17.25 23.58
CA PHE A 350 -22.42 17.91 22.28
C PHE A 350 -21.44 19.08 22.28
N GLU A 351 -21.43 19.89 23.35
CA GLU A 351 -20.50 21.03 23.46
C GLU A 351 -19.05 20.51 23.59
N ASP A 352 -18.79 19.47 24.39
CA ASP A 352 -17.46 18.82 24.48
C ASP A 352 -16.95 18.33 23.11
N ALA A 353 -17.85 17.74 22.32
CA ALA A 353 -17.53 17.23 21.00
C ALA A 353 -17.30 18.35 19.98
N TYR A 354 -18.05 19.46 20.12
CA TYR A 354 -17.88 20.64 19.28
C TYR A 354 -16.57 21.36 19.57
N GLU A 355 -16.17 21.46 20.84
CA GLU A 355 -14.88 22.03 21.25
C GLU A 355 -13.70 21.22 20.68
N LEU A 356 -13.78 19.89 20.78
CA LEU A 356 -12.78 18.99 20.18
C LEU A 356 -12.64 19.17 18.66
N LEU A 357 -13.74 19.46 17.94
CA LEU A 357 -13.70 19.74 16.50
C LEU A 357 -13.01 21.08 16.17
N GLY A 358 -12.96 22.01 17.13
CA GLY A 358 -12.17 23.24 17.02
C GLY A 358 -10.67 22.99 17.22
N GLU A 359 -10.30 22.15 18.20
CA GLU A 359 -8.90 21.80 18.49
C GLU A 359 -8.29 20.83 17.46
N SER A 360 -9.09 19.91 16.94
CA SER A 360 -8.68 18.86 16.00
C SER A 360 -9.68 18.80 14.84
N PRO A 361 -9.63 19.76 13.91
CA PRO A 361 -10.54 19.82 12.77
C PRO A 361 -10.33 18.64 11.81
N PRO A 362 -11.39 18.20 11.11
CA PRO A 362 -11.28 17.17 10.07
C PRO A 362 -10.39 17.65 8.91
N LEU A 363 -9.60 16.75 8.33
CA LEU A 363 -8.61 17.10 7.30
C LEU A 363 -9.24 17.87 6.12
N GLY A 364 -8.80 19.11 5.90
CA GLY A 364 -9.25 19.99 4.82
C GLY A 364 -10.69 20.53 4.99
N LEU A 365 -11.34 20.27 6.12
CA LEU A 365 -12.70 20.69 6.44
C LEU A 365 -12.75 21.35 7.82
N MET A 366 -13.82 22.06 8.13
CA MET A 366 -14.09 22.54 9.48
C MET A 366 -15.60 22.61 9.73
N VAL A 367 -15.98 22.56 11.01
CA VAL A 367 -17.37 22.72 11.43
C VAL A 367 -17.56 24.14 11.94
N GLN A 368 -18.48 24.87 11.33
CA GLN A 368 -18.77 26.27 11.68
C GLN A 368 -20.16 26.39 12.29
N ARG A 369 -20.28 27.17 13.38
CA ARG A 369 -21.54 27.41 14.09
C ARG A 369 -22.02 28.84 13.82
N HIS A 370 -23.30 28.96 13.45
CA HIS A 370 -24.03 30.20 13.19
C HIS A 370 -25.27 30.23 14.06
N GLY A 371 -25.20 30.91 15.21
CA GLY A 371 -26.21 30.83 16.25
C GLY A 371 -26.46 29.38 16.70
N ASP A 372 -27.65 28.86 16.43
CA ASP A 372 -28.05 27.48 16.76
C ASP A 372 -27.87 26.50 15.59
N GLU A 373 -27.35 26.93 14.44
CA GLU A 373 -27.07 26.06 13.28
C GLU A 373 -25.59 25.73 13.15
N LEU A 374 -25.25 24.51 12.75
CA LEU A 374 -23.90 24.07 12.40
C LEU A 374 -23.83 23.64 10.94
N ARG A 375 -22.68 23.88 10.30
CA ARG A 375 -22.40 23.52 8.91
C ARG A 375 -20.99 22.96 8.75
N LEU A 376 -20.83 22.04 7.81
CA LEU A 376 -19.52 21.55 7.37
C LEU A 376 -19.03 22.40 6.19
N VAL A 377 -17.88 23.04 6.34
CA VAL A 377 -17.28 23.92 5.33
C VAL A 377 -15.83 23.52 5.04
N THR A 378 -15.25 24.01 3.95
CA THR A 378 -13.84 23.78 3.63
C THR A 378 -12.94 24.57 4.57
N ALA A 379 -11.83 23.97 5.01
CA ALA A 379 -10.86 24.66 5.85
C ALA A 379 -10.14 25.79 5.09
N PRO A 380 -9.72 26.88 5.75
CA PRO A 380 -9.00 27.99 5.11
C PRO A 380 -7.70 27.56 4.42
N GLU A 381 -7.02 26.56 4.98
CA GLU A 381 -5.74 26.01 4.49
C GLU A 381 -5.82 25.44 3.07
N VAL A 382 -7.01 24.95 2.65
CA VAL A 382 -7.22 24.36 1.32
C VAL A 382 -7.87 25.32 0.33
N SER A 383 -8.05 26.60 0.72
CA SER A 383 -8.75 27.62 -0.08
C SER A 383 -8.20 27.76 -1.50
N ALA A 384 -6.88 27.79 -1.69
CA ALA A 384 -6.26 27.94 -3.00
C ALA A 384 -6.64 26.81 -3.99
N SER A 385 -6.77 25.58 -3.48
CA SER A 385 -7.18 24.43 -4.27
C SER A 385 -8.68 24.48 -4.61
N VAL A 386 -9.51 24.90 -3.66
CA VAL A 386 -10.95 25.05 -3.83
C VAL A 386 -11.26 26.19 -4.83
N GLU A 387 -10.58 27.33 -4.71
CA GLU A 387 -10.71 28.47 -5.64
C GLU A 387 -10.40 28.06 -7.09
N ARG A 388 -9.31 27.31 -7.28
CA ARG A 388 -8.91 26.81 -8.61
C ARG A 388 -9.95 25.86 -9.20
N HIS A 389 -10.60 25.04 -8.37
CA HIS A 389 -11.60 24.07 -8.81
C HIS A 389 -12.93 24.74 -9.18
N LEU A 390 -13.41 25.69 -8.37
CA LEU A 390 -14.72 26.31 -8.55
C LEU A 390 -14.80 27.21 -9.78
N ASN A 391 -13.67 27.53 -10.43
CA ASN A 391 -13.58 28.31 -11.67
C ASN A 391 -14.38 29.62 -11.63
N ASN A 392 -14.59 30.14 -10.42
CA ASN A 392 -15.49 31.25 -10.13
C ASN A 392 -14.62 32.48 -9.89
N PRO A 393 -14.86 33.63 -10.54
CA PRO A 393 -14.20 34.86 -10.14
C PRO A 393 -14.52 35.11 -8.66
N ARG A 394 -13.49 35.42 -7.86
CA ARG A 394 -13.68 35.86 -6.47
C ARG A 394 -14.84 36.86 -6.44
N PRO A 395 -15.83 36.72 -5.53
CA PRO A 395 -16.83 37.77 -5.37
C PRO A 395 -16.07 39.08 -5.16
N VAL A 396 -16.33 40.07 -6.03
CA VAL A 396 -15.60 41.34 -6.06
C VAL A 396 -15.47 41.84 -4.62
N ALA A 397 -14.25 42.10 -4.16
CA ALA A 397 -14.03 42.55 -2.79
C ALA A 397 -14.95 43.74 -2.48
N LEU A 398 -15.49 43.79 -1.27
CA LEU A 398 -16.24 44.97 -0.84
C LEU A 398 -15.31 46.19 -0.93
N SER A 399 -15.81 47.31 -1.48
CA SER A 399 -15.04 48.55 -1.47
C SER A 399 -14.86 49.04 -0.03
N ASN A 400 -13.85 49.87 0.23
CA ASN A 400 -13.66 50.48 1.56
C ASN A 400 -14.93 51.19 2.06
N ALA A 401 -15.63 51.90 1.18
CA ALA A 401 -16.91 52.53 1.49
C ALA A 401 -18.00 51.52 1.90
N ALA A 402 -18.05 50.34 1.28
CA ALA A 402 -18.98 49.28 1.66
C ALA A 402 -18.58 48.61 2.98
N LEU A 403 -17.28 48.43 3.24
CA LEU A 403 -16.78 47.91 4.52
C LEU A 403 -17.07 48.88 5.68
N GLU A 404 -16.87 50.17 5.48
CA GLU A 404 -17.22 51.21 6.47
C GLU A 404 -18.72 51.17 6.81
N VAL A 405 -19.59 51.16 5.79
CA VAL A 405 -21.04 51.09 6.00
C VAL A 405 -21.42 49.79 6.72
N LEU A 406 -20.83 48.65 6.31
CA LEU A 406 -21.10 47.36 6.93
C LEU A 406 -20.68 47.34 8.39
N ALA A 407 -19.51 47.90 8.73
CA ALA A 407 -19.02 48.02 10.11
C ALA A 407 -19.96 48.90 10.95
N ILE A 408 -20.39 50.05 10.42
CA ILE A 408 -21.33 50.93 11.14
C ILE A 408 -22.64 50.19 11.44
N VAL A 409 -23.18 49.46 10.46
CA VAL A 409 -24.40 48.66 10.68
C VAL A 409 -24.14 47.56 11.69
N ALA A 410 -23.01 46.85 11.63
CA ALA A 410 -22.69 45.77 12.57
C ALA A 410 -22.63 46.24 14.03
N TYR A 411 -22.01 47.39 14.30
CA TYR A 411 -21.82 47.93 15.66
C TYR A 411 -22.96 48.83 16.16
N ARG A 412 -23.75 49.44 15.27
CA ARG A 412 -24.80 50.41 15.64
C ARG A 412 -26.21 49.98 15.24
N GLN A 413 -26.40 48.76 14.73
CA GLN A 413 -27.74 48.25 14.46
C GLN A 413 -28.62 48.24 15.72
N PRO A 414 -29.93 48.50 15.58
CA PRO A 414 -30.62 48.90 14.35
C PRO A 414 -30.40 50.38 14.02
N ILE A 415 -29.99 50.72 12.78
CA ILE A 415 -29.64 52.10 12.37
C ILE A 415 -30.38 52.56 11.10
N ALA A 416 -30.74 53.84 11.03
CA ALA A 416 -31.35 54.44 9.83
C ALA A 416 -30.29 54.89 8.81
N ARG A 417 -30.69 55.08 7.55
CA ARG A 417 -29.82 55.60 6.48
C ARG A 417 -29.10 56.89 6.88
N SER A 418 -29.84 57.85 7.44
CA SER A 418 -29.31 59.14 7.89
C SER A 418 -28.26 58.99 9.01
N GLY A 419 -28.40 57.99 9.89
CA GLY A 419 -27.42 57.71 10.94
C GLY A 419 -26.10 57.18 10.37
N ILE A 420 -26.16 56.33 9.34
CA ILE A 420 -24.96 55.83 8.63
C ILE A 420 -24.22 56.99 7.97
N GLU A 421 -24.94 57.85 7.25
CA GLU A 421 -24.36 58.99 6.54
C GLU A 421 -23.77 60.03 7.50
N HIS A 422 -24.42 60.25 8.64
CA HIS A 422 -23.90 61.11 9.68
C HIS A 422 -22.55 60.63 10.23
N ILE A 423 -22.43 59.32 10.52
CA ILE A 423 -21.19 58.72 11.02
C ILE A 423 -20.09 58.73 9.95
N ARG A 424 -20.43 58.48 8.67
CA ARG A 424 -19.44 58.48 7.56
C ARG A 424 -19.07 59.87 7.06
N GLY A 425 -19.89 60.89 7.30
CA GLY A 425 -19.74 62.23 6.74
C GLY A 425 -19.92 62.31 5.22
N SER A 426 -20.43 61.25 4.56
CA SER A 426 -20.62 61.18 3.11
C SER A 426 -21.79 60.28 2.71
N ALA A 427 -22.32 60.49 1.50
CA ALA A 427 -23.42 59.71 0.95
C ALA A 427 -23.06 58.22 0.85
N SER A 428 -24.01 57.35 1.21
CA SER A 428 -23.77 55.90 1.37
C SER A 428 -24.64 55.02 0.47
N ASP A 429 -25.41 55.61 -0.46
CA ASP A 429 -26.43 54.91 -1.25
C ASP A 429 -25.91 53.68 -2.00
N SER A 430 -24.84 53.85 -2.79
CA SER A 430 -24.26 52.77 -3.60
C SER A 430 -23.61 51.66 -2.77
N ALA A 431 -23.16 51.98 -1.55
CA ALA A 431 -22.62 51.01 -0.62
C ALA A 431 -23.75 50.21 0.04
N ILE A 432 -24.80 50.88 0.50
CA ILE A 432 -25.99 50.24 1.10
C ILE A 432 -26.67 49.31 0.09
N GLU A 433 -26.87 49.76 -1.15
CA GLU A 433 -27.51 48.96 -2.20
C GLU A 433 -26.73 47.67 -2.48
N LYS A 434 -25.40 47.76 -2.64
CA LYS A 434 -24.54 46.58 -2.82
C LYS A 434 -24.56 45.62 -1.64
N LEU A 435 -24.65 46.11 -0.40
CA LEU A 435 -24.73 45.27 0.79
C LEU A 435 -26.09 44.56 0.91
N LEU A 436 -27.18 45.22 0.51
CA LEU A 436 -28.51 44.63 0.41
C LEU A 436 -28.57 43.55 -0.69
N GLU A 437 -28.03 43.83 -1.88
CA GLU A 437 -27.95 42.89 -3.01
C GLU A 437 -27.16 41.62 -2.64
N ARG A 438 -26.08 41.78 -1.87
CA ARG A 438 -25.29 40.67 -1.34
C ARG A 438 -25.92 39.99 -0.12
N GLY A 439 -27.04 40.51 0.35
CA GLY A 439 -27.76 39.98 1.51
C GLY A 439 -26.93 40.03 2.80
N LEU A 440 -26.02 40.99 2.95
CA LEU A 440 -25.21 41.18 4.18
C LEU A 440 -25.93 42.06 5.21
N ILE A 441 -26.79 42.96 4.73
CA ILE A 441 -27.70 43.76 5.56
C ILE A 441 -29.14 43.56 5.08
N ALA A 442 -30.11 43.84 5.94
CA ALA A 442 -31.54 43.81 5.62
C ALA A 442 -32.29 44.89 6.41
N TYR A 443 -33.55 45.13 6.04
CA TYR A 443 -34.46 45.97 6.83
C TYR A 443 -35.16 45.14 7.90
N ASN A 444 -35.19 45.66 9.12
CA ASN A 444 -36.07 45.15 10.17
C ASN A 444 -37.53 45.66 9.96
N PRO A 445 -38.51 45.21 10.76
CA PRO A 445 -39.91 45.67 10.66
C PRO A 445 -40.13 47.18 10.83
N HIS A 446 -39.15 47.91 11.37
CA HIS A 446 -39.17 49.37 11.54
C HIS A 446 -38.39 50.10 10.43
N HIS A 447 -38.04 49.42 9.33
CA HIS A 447 -37.25 49.94 8.22
C HIS A 447 -35.86 50.47 8.62
N LEU A 448 -35.27 49.91 9.67
CA LEU A 448 -33.88 50.17 10.07
C LEU A 448 -32.97 49.04 9.56
N PHE A 449 -31.73 49.39 9.24
CA PHE A 449 -30.73 48.44 8.79
C PHE A 449 -30.21 47.59 9.94
N VAL A 450 -30.15 46.28 9.68
CA VAL A 450 -29.59 45.25 10.56
C VAL A 450 -28.73 44.32 9.73
N THR A 451 -27.75 43.66 10.37
CA THR A 451 -26.95 42.61 9.71
C THR A 451 -27.78 41.33 9.53
N THR A 452 -27.45 40.54 8.52
CA THR A 452 -28.09 39.25 8.27
C THR A 452 -27.24 38.07 8.73
N ARG A 453 -27.76 36.84 8.59
CA ARG A 453 -26.96 35.61 8.71
C ARG A 453 -25.82 35.53 7.68
N GLY A 454 -25.98 36.18 6.51
CA GLY A 454 -24.93 36.25 5.48
C GLY A 454 -23.71 37.03 5.96
N PHE A 455 -23.91 38.07 6.77
CA PHE A 455 -22.81 38.82 7.41
C PHE A 455 -22.03 37.94 8.39
N LEU A 456 -22.71 37.23 9.29
CA LEU A 456 -22.08 36.32 10.26
C LEU A 456 -21.29 35.19 9.57
N SER A 457 -21.76 34.76 8.39
CA SER A 457 -21.11 33.75 7.55
C SER A 457 -19.78 34.20 6.94
N LEU A 458 -19.56 35.49 6.71
CA LEU A 458 -18.32 36.00 6.11
C LEU A 458 -17.12 35.93 7.08
N ASP A 459 -17.34 36.30 8.34
CA ASP A 459 -16.29 36.33 9.37
C ASP A 459 -16.23 35.07 10.23
N GLY A 460 -17.14 34.12 9.97
CA GLY A 460 -17.25 32.89 10.76
C GLY A 460 -17.63 33.10 12.21
N LEU A 461 -18.32 34.21 12.49
CA LEU A 461 -18.80 34.57 13.81
C LEU A 461 -20.10 33.83 14.12
N SER A 462 -20.23 33.27 15.32
CA SER A 462 -21.45 32.60 15.78
C SER A 462 -22.56 33.59 16.12
N ASP A 463 -22.20 34.78 16.61
CA ASP A 463 -23.11 35.89 16.89
C ASP A 463 -22.37 37.25 16.90
N LEU A 464 -23.11 38.34 17.09
CA LEU A 464 -22.58 39.70 17.10
C LEU A 464 -21.74 40.04 18.35
N THR A 465 -21.82 39.25 19.42
CA THR A 465 -21.06 39.49 20.66
C THR A 465 -19.58 39.14 20.52
N HIS A 466 -19.24 38.36 19.49
CA HIS A 466 -17.87 38.05 19.12
C HIS A 466 -17.18 39.16 18.29
N LEU A 467 -17.88 40.25 17.97
CA LEU A 467 -17.25 41.40 17.33
C LEU A 467 -16.25 42.05 18.30
N PRO A 468 -15.05 42.46 17.83
CA PRO A 468 -14.07 43.16 18.66
C PRO A 468 -14.68 44.36 19.39
N GLU A 469 -14.35 44.54 20.66
CA GLU A 469 -14.72 45.78 21.36
C GLU A 469 -14.08 46.98 20.65
N LEU A 470 -14.89 48.00 20.37
CA LEU A 470 -14.36 49.25 19.82
C LEU A 470 -13.50 49.92 20.90
N GLU A 471 -12.24 50.23 20.59
CA GLU A 471 -11.38 50.97 21.51
C GLU A 471 -12.11 52.23 21.99
N SER A 472 -12.19 52.39 23.32
CA SER A 472 -12.98 53.42 24.01
C SER A 472 -12.58 54.88 23.66
N GLY A 473 -11.51 55.07 22.89
CA GLY A 473 -11.08 56.38 22.39
C GLY A 473 -11.71 56.84 21.07
N ILE A 474 -12.44 55.97 20.35
CA ILE A 474 -13.06 56.34 19.06
C ILE A 474 -14.51 56.82 19.23
N MET A 475 -15.12 56.63 20.41
CA MET A 475 -16.53 56.95 20.66
C MET A 475 -16.77 58.19 21.53
N SER A 476 -15.73 58.87 22.04
CA SER A 476 -15.91 60.08 22.87
C SER A 476 -16.03 61.39 22.09
N GLU A 477 -15.88 61.37 20.77
CA GLU A 477 -16.10 62.53 19.92
C GLU A 477 -17.09 62.16 18.82
N ILE A 478 -18.39 62.23 19.13
CA ILE A 478 -19.47 62.76 18.27
C ILE A 478 -20.70 62.88 19.21
N PRO A 479 -21.30 64.07 19.35
CA PRO A 479 -22.35 64.37 20.32
C PRO A 479 -23.69 63.66 20.08
#